data_AF-A0A9W6YER0-F1
#
_entry.id   AF-A0A9W6YER0-F1
#
_cell.length_a   1.000
_cell.length_b   1.000
_cell.length_c   1.000
_cell.angle_alpha   90.00
_cell.angle_beta   90.00
_cell.angle_gamma   90.00
#
_symmetry.space_group_name_H-M   'P 1'
#
loop_
_entity.id
_entity.type
_entity.pdbx_description
1 polymer ?
#
loop_
_entity_poly.entity_id
_entity_poly.type
_entity_poly.pdbx_seq_one_letter_code
_entity_poly.pdbx_strand_id
1 'polypeptide(L)'
;MELCARWTALGSFHPFSRNHNNLDSPAQETYVWPKVVSVGQKFIGMRHRLLPYIYTLGYHAHSEGLPIARSLLMEFPTDTVTHNIDHQFMLGDALLVTPVVNKGATTVTGYFPRGTWYNIFYYDQILTSGVYLTFDVTIFDMPVHIRGGTIVAMHQPALTTTFARLTPFDVLIALPVNGIAAGDLYLDDGETVRNPNATIVKFTAVEGTFTSIVLQNDYADACMTLVNKVVILGVKLSPSRVSIALFLSTTLARSDWRLVLQMLTRQLPRTSRSFGISFVGWQYIIWRSTYKIIPVKWLEEAHACAQSLECLDAEFWSSNSELQRGLQVDQSPESTNSSNKYDIIQQSISTLTRIT
;
A
#
# COMPACT_ATOMS: atom_id res chain seq x y z
N MET A 1 -29.07 2.16 -17.00
CA MET A 1 -28.67 1.89 -15.59
C MET A 1 -27.79 0.65 -15.45
N GLU A 2 -28.25 -0.58 -15.73
CA GLU A 2 -27.42 -1.80 -15.52
C GLU A 2 -26.07 -1.76 -16.27
N LEU A 3 -26.10 -1.46 -17.56
CA LEU A 3 -24.88 -1.29 -18.36
C LEU A 3 -23.93 -0.26 -17.72
N CYS A 4 -24.46 0.88 -17.28
CA CYS A 4 -23.65 1.91 -16.63
C CYS A 4 -23.01 1.42 -15.32
N ALA A 5 -23.72 0.61 -14.53
CA ALA A 5 -23.16 -0.02 -13.33
C ALA A 5 -22.02 -0.99 -13.68
N ARG A 6 -22.27 -1.95 -14.59
CA ARG A 6 -21.26 -2.92 -15.03
C ARG A 6 -20.03 -2.24 -15.65
N TRP A 7 -20.24 -1.21 -16.45
CA TRP A 7 -19.16 -0.42 -17.06
C TRP A 7 -18.42 0.45 -16.05
N THR A 8 -19.09 0.98 -15.02
CA THR A 8 -18.40 1.70 -13.92
C THR A 8 -17.46 0.77 -13.17
N ALA A 9 -17.89 -0.47 -12.89
CA ALA A 9 -17.04 -1.48 -12.24
C ALA A 9 -15.82 -1.83 -13.10
N LEU A 10 -16.04 -2.19 -14.38
CA LEU A 10 -14.96 -2.49 -15.33
C LEU A 10 -14.02 -1.30 -15.54
N GLY A 11 -14.59 -0.14 -15.88
CA GLY A 11 -13.85 1.08 -16.21
C GLY A 11 -12.96 1.58 -15.07
N SER A 12 -13.30 1.26 -13.82
CA SER A 12 -12.46 1.57 -12.65
C SER A 12 -11.07 0.93 -12.70
N PHE A 13 -10.88 -0.14 -13.50
CA PHE A 13 -9.58 -0.82 -13.67
C PHE A 13 -8.91 -0.51 -15.00
N HIS A 14 -9.48 0.34 -15.87
CA HIS A 14 -8.79 0.82 -17.06
C HIS A 14 -7.64 1.75 -16.68
N PRO A 15 -6.49 1.74 -17.37
CA PRO A 15 -5.42 2.72 -17.11
C PRO A 15 -5.94 4.16 -17.20
N PHE A 16 -6.70 4.47 -18.26
CA PHE A 16 -7.47 5.69 -18.41
C PHE A 16 -8.95 5.44 -18.13
N SER A 17 -9.47 6.01 -17.03
CA SER A 17 -10.84 5.80 -16.57
C SER A 17 -11.64 7.10 -16.66
N ARG A 18 -12.46 7.23 -17.70
CA ARG A 18 -13.33 8.39 -17.94
C ARG A 18 -14.74 7.95 -18.33
N ASN A 19 -15.75 8.47 -17.63
CA ASN A 19 -17.13 8.44 -18.12
C ASN A 19 -17.34 9.66 -19.03
N HIS A 20 -17.72 9.42 -20.28
CA HIS A 20 -17.93 10.45 -21.28
C HIS A 20 -19.18 10.13 -22.09
N ASN A 21 -19.88 11.17 -22.55
CA ASN A 21 -21.19 11.06 -23.18
C ASN A 21 -21.33 12.02 -24.36
N ASN A 22 -22.26 11.75 -25.26
CA ASN A 22 -22.58 12.61 -26.39
C ASN A 22 -23.53 13.75 -25.97
N LEU A 23 -23.48 14.89 -26.70
CA LEU A 23 -24.19 16.13 -26.36
C LEU A 23 -25.68 15.96 -26.05
N ASP A 24 -26.38 15.12 -26.83
CA ASP A 24 -27.84 14.94 -26.72
C ASP A 24 -28.25 13.63 -26.03
N SER A 25 -27.28 12.87 -25.50
CA SER A 25 -27.58 11.63 -24.79
C SER A 25 -28.02 11.88 -23.35
N PRO A 26 -28.92 11.05 -22.79
CA PRO A 26 -29.31 11.19 -21.39
C PRO A 26 -28.09 11.15 -20.45
N ALA A 27 -28.18 11.93 -19.36
CA ALA A 27 -27.20 11.95 -18.29
C ALA A 27 -26.84 10.52 -17.83
N GLN A 28 -25.55 10.26 -17.68
CA GLN A 28 -25.02 8.94 -17.30
C GLN A 28 -23.89 9.01 -16.27
N GLU A 29 -23.74 10.15 -15.62
CA GLU A 29 -22.82 10.33 -14.50
C GLU A 29 -23.16 9.34 -13.39
N THR A 30 -22.16 8.95 -12.60
CA THR A 30 -22.32 7.89 -11.59
C THR A 30 -23.38 8.22 -10.54
N TYR A 31 -23.66 9.52 -10.31
CA TYR A 31 -24.66 10.00 -9.36
C TYR A 31 -26.12 9.93 -9.86
N VAL A 32 -26.35 9.67 -11.15
CA VAL A 32 -27.70 9.68 -11.72
C VAL A 32 -28.59 8.56 -11.15
N TRP A 33 -28.01 7.40 -10.82
CA TRP A 33 -28.75 6.25 -10.26
C TRP A 33 -28.16 5.80 -8.93
N PRO A 34 -28.97 5.57 -7.88
CA PRO A 34 -28.48 5.11 -6.58
C PRO A 34 -27.64 3.82 -6.64
N LYS A 35 -28.03 2.86 -7.49
CA LYS A 35 -27.26 1.62 -7.67
C LYS A 35 -25.88 1.88 -8.29
N VAL A 36 -25.78 2.82 -9.24
CA VAL A 36 -24.52 3.18 -9.88
C VAL A 36 -23.63 3.97 -8.91
N VAL A 37 -24.21 4.77 -8.00
CA VAL A 37 -23.49 5.40 -6.89
C VAL A 37 -22.80 4.35 -6.02
N SER A 38 -23.53 3.33 -5.56
CA SER A 38 -22.95 2.28 -4.71
C SER A 38 -21.84 1.50 -5.42
N VAL A 39 -22.02 1.21 -6.71
CA VAL A 39 -20.97 0.60 -7.55
C VAL A 39 -19.76 1.52 -7.68
N GLY A 40 -19.98 2.81 -7.97
CA GLY A 40 -18.93 3.81 -8.06
C GLY A 40 -18.13 3.90 -6.76
N GLN A 41 -18.79 4.01 -5.61
CA GLN A 41 -18.14 4.04 -4.29
C GLN A 41 -17.26 2.81 -4.05
N LYS A 42 -17.73 1.62 -4.41
CA LYS A 42 -16.97 0.36 -4.27
C LYS A 42 -15.76 0.31 -5.21
N PHE A 43 -15.97 0.51 -6.50
CA PHE A 43 -14.93 0.25 -7.52
C PHE A 43 -14.02 1.45 -7.79
N ILE A 44 -14.55 2.67 -7.87
CA ILE A 44 -13.74 3.90 -7.98
C ILE A 44 -12.99 4.14 -6.67
N GLY A 45 -13.60 3.81 -5.53
CA GLY A 45 -12.93 3.81 -4.22
C GLY A 45 -11.73 2.85 -4.19
N MET A 46 -11.90 1.62 -4.67
CA MET A 46 -10.80 0.67 -4.80
C MET A 46 -9.72 1.16 -5.78
N ARG A 47 -10.11 1.75 -6.92
CA ARG A 47 -9.16 2.37 -7.85
C ARG A 47 -8.29 3.42 -7.16
N HIS A 48 -8.88 4.33 -6.37
CA HIS A 48 -8.12 5.35 -5.65
C HIS A 48 -7.11 4.75 -4.67
N ARG A 49 -7.49 3.66 -3.98
CA ARG A 49 -6.56 2.92 -3.14
C ARG A 49 -5.42 2.30 -3.95
N LEU A 50 -5.70 1.77 -5.14
CA LEU A 50 -4.71 1.14 -6.03
C LEU A 50 -3.84 2.13 -6.84
N LEU A 51 -4.04 3.44 -6.72
CA LEU A 51 -3.25 4.42 -7.47
C LEU A 51 -1.73 4.27 -7.32
N PRO A 52 -1.15 3.96 -6.14
CA PRO A 52 0.31 3.78 -6.03
C PRO A 52 0.83 2.65 -6.92
N TYR A 53 0.07 1.55 -6.99
CA TYR A 53 0.36 0.43 -7.88
C TYR A 53 0.16 0.79 -9.34
N ILE A 54 -0.96 1.41 -9.71
CA ILE A 54 -1.22 1.84 -11.10
C ILE A 54 -0.15 2.84 -11.56
N TYR A 55 0.31 3.72 -10.67
CA TYR A 55 1.36 4.69 -10.94
C TYR A 55 2.72 4.02 -11.12
N THR A 56 3.04 3.04 -10.28
CA THR A 56 4.25 2.19 -10.43
C THR A 56 4.23 1.40 -11.74
N LEU A 57 3.08 0.87 -12.16
CA LEU A 57 2.93 0.27 -13.50
C LEU A 57 3.13 1.29 -14.62
N GLY A 58 2.74 2.55 -14.42
CA GLY A 58 3.04 3.65 -15.35
C GLY A 58 4.54 3.92 -15.47
N TYR A 59 5.27 3.86 -14.35
CA TYR A 59 6.73 3.89 -14.35
C TYR A 59 7.32 2.72 -15.12
N HIS A 60 6.90 1.46 -14.86
CA HIS A 60 7.36 0.29 -15.64
C HIS A 60 7.05 0.42 -17.14
N ALA A 61 5.87 0.95 -17.49
CA ALA A 61 5.51 1.20 -18.88
C ALA A 61 6.45 2.22 -19.54
N HIS A 62 6.85 3.25 -18.80
CA HIS A 62 7.77 4.28 -19.28
C HIS A 62 9.21 3.78 -19.39
N SER A 63 9.71 3.04 -18.40
CA SER A 63 11.11 2.63 -18.31
C SER A 63 11.42 1.32 -19.06
N GLU A 64 10.48 0.38 -19.08
CA GLU A 64 10.67 -0.99 -19.60
C GLU A 64 9.76 -1.32 -20.78
N GLY A 65 8.74 -0.50 -21.07
CA GLY A 65 7.79 -0.74 -22.15
C GLY A 65 6.69 -1.78 -21.81
N LEU A 66 6.53 -2.13 -20.53
CA LEU A 66 5.50 -3.09 -20.10
C LEU A 66 4.10 -2.44 -20.10
N PRO A 67 3.06 -3.05 -20.71
CA PRO A 67 1.71 -2.51 -20.65
C PRO A 67 1.16 -2.48 -19.21
N ILE A 68 0.38 -1.45 -18.88
CA ILE A 68 -0.34 -1.35 -17.60
C ILE A 68 -1.47 -2.39 -17.53
N ALA A 69 -2.31 -2.46 -18.55
CA ALA A 69 -3.28 -3.54 -18.73
C ALA A 69 -2.67 -4.58 -19.68
N ARG A 70 -2.56 -5.82 -19.20
CA ARG A 70 -1.88 -6.94 -19.88
C ARG A 70 -2.89 -8.04 -20.19
N SER A 71 -2.73 -8.72 -21.31
CA SER A 71 -3.48 -9.95 -21.57
C SER A 71 -2.95 -11.07 -20.67
N LEU A 72 -3.78 -12.08 -20.39
CA LEU A 72 -3.36 -13.21 -19.54
C LEU A 72 -2.15 -13.95 -20.13
N LEU A 73 -2.06 -14.04 -21.46
CA LEU A 73 -0.93 -14.69 -22.13
C LEU A 73 0.43 -14.05 -21.83
N MET A 74 0.47 -12.73 -21.54
CA MET A 74 1.74 -12.06 -21.20
C MET A 74 2.28 -12.54 -19.85
N GLU A 75 1.38 -12.81 -18.90
CA GLU A 75 1.71 -13.26 -17.55
C GLU A 75 1.83 -14.79 -17.44
N PHE A 76 1.17 -15.52 -18.36
CA PHE A 76 1.08 -16.98 -18.36
C PHE A 76 1.31 -17.58 -19.76
N PRO A 77 2.44 -17.30 -20.43
CA PRO A 77 2.65 -17.66 -21.84
C PRO A 77 2.66 -19.17 -22.09
N THR A 78 3.04 -19.96 -21.08
CA THR A 78 3.07 -21.43 -21.15
C THR A 78 1.71 -22.08 -20.97
N ASP A 79 0.70 -21.33 -20.52
CA ASP A 79 -0.68 -21.79 -20.40
C ASP A 79 -1.45 -21.43 -21.67
N THR A 80 -1.57 -22.41 -22.59
CA THR A 80 -2.18 -22.21 -23.90
C THR A 80 -3.65 -21.80 -23.85
N VAL A 81 -4.36 -22.05 -22.74
CA VAL A 81 -5.75 -21.61 -22.58
C VAL A 81 -5.82 -20.08 -22.58
N THR A 82 -4.80 -19.41 -22.04
CA THR A 82 -4.76 -17.94 -21.92
C THR A 82 -4.60 -17.21 -23.25
N HIS A 83 -4.19 -17.90 -24.31
CA HIS A 83 -3.92 -17.30 -25.62
C HIS A 83 -5.21 -16.78 -26.30
N ASN A 84 -6.35 -17.39 -25.99
CA ASN A 84 -7.65 -17.05 -26.58
C ASN A 84 -8.58 -16.32 -25.59
N ILE A 85 -8.08 -15.87 -24.45
CA ILE A 85 -8.89 -15.16 -23.46
C ILE A 85 -8.85 -13.66 -23.74
N ASP A 86 -10.03 -13.10 -24.01
CA ASP A 86 -10.26 -11.70 -24.33
C ASP A 86 -11.29 -11.02 -23.40
N HIS A 87 -12.02 -11.80 -22.61
CA HIS A 87 -13.00 -11.32 -21.63
C HIS A 87 -12.43 -11.20 -20.20
N GLN A 88 -11.13 -11.35 -20.01
CA GLN A 88 -10.41 -11.08 -18.77
C GLN A 88 -9.09 -10.37 -19.08
N PHE A 89 -8.56 -9.61 -18.13
CA PHE A 89 -7.24 -9.01 -18.27
C PHE A 89 -6.53 -8.94 -16.92
N MET A 90 -5.21 -8.79 -16.98
CA MET A 90 -4.36 -8.50 -15.84
C MET A 90 -4.09 -7.00 -15.77
N LEU A 91 -4.24 -6.39 -14.60
CA LEU A 91 -3.73 -5.04 -14.32
C LEU A 91 -2.35 -5.22 -13.68
N GLY A 92 -1.31 -4.96 -14.46
CA GLY A 92 0.07 -5.37 -14.19
C GLY A 92 0.20 -6.89 -14.06
N ASP A 93 1.04 -7.36 -13.14
CA ASP A 93 1.23 -8.78 -12.81
C ASP A 93 0.35 -9.27 -11.65
N ALA A 94 -0.18 -8.33 -10.86
CA ALA A 94 -0.83 -8.62 -9.59
C ALA A 94 -2.35 -8.86 -9.68
N LEU A 95 -3.10 -8.17 -10.55
CA LEU A 95 -4.57 -8.17 -10.45
C LEU A 95 -5.26 -8.78 -11.66
N LEU A 96 -5.98 -9.88 -11.47
CA LEU A 96 -6.87 -10.48 -12.46
C LEU A 96 -8.27 -9.86 -12.37
N VAL A 97 -8.71 -9.21 -13.45
CA VAL A 97 -10.04 -8.59 -13.57
C VAL A 97 -10.94 -9.49 -14.41
N THR A 98 -12.11 -9.89 -13.87
CA THR A 98 -13.10 -10.73 -14.56
C THR A 98 -14.44 -9.96 -14.68
N PRO A 99 -14.65 -9.21 -15.77
CA PRO A 99 -15.81 -8.35 -15.94
C PRO A 99 -17.11 -9.12 -16.22
N VAL A 100 -18.23 -8.57 -15.75
CA VAL A 100 -19.57 -9.07 -16.09
C VAL A 100 -20.08 -8.31 -17.31
N VAL A 101 -19.99 -8.92 -18.49
CA VAL A 101 -20.26 -8.25 -19.78
C VAL A 101 -21.64 -8.57 -20.40
N ASN A 102 -22.37 -9.53 -19.83
CA ASN A 102 -23.68 -9.95 -20.34
C ASN A 102 -24.81 -9.28 -19.56
N LYS A 103 -25.79 -8.74 -20.27
CA LYS A 103 -26.99 -8.11 -19.69
C LYS A 103 -27.81 -9.14 -18.90
N GLY A 104 -28.25 -8.78 -17.70
CA GLY A 104 -29.07 -9.64 -16.83
C GLY A 104 -28.30 -10.79 -16.17
N ALA A 105 -26.98 -10.85 -16.32
CA ALA A 105 -26.18 -11.93 -15.77
C ALA A 105 -26.19 -11.91 -14.23
N THR A 106 -26.53 -13.06 -13.65
CA THR A 106 -26.43 -13.36 -12.22
C THR A 106 -25.20 -14.20 -11.88
N THR A 107 -24.48 -14.66 -12.89
CA THR A 107 -23.21 -15.38 -12.75
C THR A 107 -22.18 -14.87 -13.76
N VAL A 108 -20.91 -15.06 -13.47
CA VAL A 108 -19.81 -14.82 -14.41
C VAL A 108 -18.80 -15.96 -14.32
N THR A 109 -18.28 -16.38 -15.46
CA THR A 109 -17.25 -17.42 -15.55
C THR A 109 -15.95 -16.80 -16.03
N GLY A 110 -14.85 -17.07 -15.34
CA GLY A 110 -13.52 -16.64 -15.72
C GLY A 110 -12.51 -17.78 -15.56
N TYR A 111 -11.47 -17.79 -16.38
CA TYR A 111 -10.33 -18.68 -16.23
C TYR A 111 -9.39 -18.17 -15.14
N PHE A 112 -8.91 -19.08 -14.31
CA PHE A 112 -7.95 -18.81 -13.25
C PHE A 112 -6.71 -19.65 -13.48
N PRO A 113 -5.62 -19.05 -14.00
CA PRO A 113 -4.35 -19.72 -14.20
C PRO A 113 -3.83 -20.35 -12.91
N ARG A 114 -3.02 -21.41 -13.04
CA ARG A 114 -2.46 -22.13 -11.88
C ARG A 114 -1.81 -21.18 -10.88
N GLY A 115 -2.19 -21.32 -9.62
CA GLY A 115 -1.63 -20.52 -8.54
C GLY A 115 -2.65 -20.23 -7.45
N THR A 116 -2.26 -19.31 -6.59
CA THR A 116 -3.11 -18.79 -5.51
C THR A 116 -3.65 -17.43 -5.93
N TRP A 117 -4.93 -17.18 -5.68
CA TRP A 117 -5.61 -15.93 -5.98
C TRP A 117 -6.44 -15.51 -4.78
N TYR A 118 -6.52 -14.22 -4.49
CA TYR A 118 -7.33 -13.70 -3.39
C TYR A 118 -8.28 -12.63 -3.88
N ASN A 119 -9.55 -12.66 -3.49
CA ASN A 119 -10.48 -11.59 -3.84
C ASN A 119 -10.01 -10.26 -3.23
N ILE A 120 -9.85 -9.19 -3.99
CA ILE A 120 -9.29 -7.93 -3.44
C ILE A 120 -10.24 -7.21 -2.45
N PHE A 121 -11.54 -7.49 -2.51
CA PHE A 121 -12.53 -6.84 -1.65
C PHE A 121 -12.74 -7.58 -0.32
N TYR A 122 -12.63 -8.92 -0.33
CA TYR A 122 -12.99 -9.77 0.81
C TYR A 122 -11.85 -10.69 1.27
N TYR A 123 -10.79 -10.81 0.48
CA TYR A 123 -9.60 -11.63 0.71
C TYR A 123 -9.82 -13.15 0.76
N ASP A 124 -10.95 -13.64 0.29
CA ASP A 124 -11.18 -15.07 0.11
C ASP A 124 -10.16 -15.67 -0.85
N GLN A 125 -9.58 -16.80 -0.45
CA GLN A 125 -8.54 -17.49 -1.20
C GLN A 125 -9.11 -18.51 -2.18
N ILE A 126 -8.51 -18.57 -3.36
CA ILE A 126 -8.71 -19.59 -4.37
C ILE A 126 -7.35 -20.21 -4.70
N LEU A 127 -7.27 -21.52 -4.62
CA LEU A 127 -6.14 -22.30 -5.15
C LEU A 127 -6.61 -23.06 -6.39
N THR A 128 -5.94 -22.84 -7.51
CA THR A 128 -6.35 -23.36 -8.83
C THR A 128 -5.19 -24.06 -9.52
N SER A 129 -5.53 -25.06 -10.34
CA SER A 129 -4.61 -25.77 -11.23
C SER A 129 -4.58 -25.23 -12.66
N GLY A 130 -5.39 -24.19 -12.97
CA GLY A 130 -5.65 -23.71 -14.33
C GLY A 130 -7.04 -24.14 -14.80
N VAL A 131 -8.10 -23.50 -14.28
CA VAL A 131 -9.50 -23.90 -14.55
C VAL A 131 -10.42 -22.70 -14.68
N TYR A 132 -11.57 -22.90 -15.35
CA TYR A 132 -12.67 -21.95 -15.33
C TYR A 132 -13.46 -22.08 -14.03
N LEU A 133 -13.73 -20.94 -13.39
CA LEU A 133 -14.53 -20.83 -12.18
C LEU A 133 -15.73 -19.91 -12.43
N THR A 134 -16.88 -20.31 -11.92
CA THR A 134 -18.12 -19.53 -12.00
C THR A 134 -18.45 -18.92 -10.65
N PHE A 135 -18.77 -17.64 -10.63
CA PHE A 135 -19.14 -16.89 -9.43
C PHE A 135 -20.54 -16.33 -9.58
N ASP A 136 -21.33 -16.41 -8.51
CA ASP A 136 -22.55 -15.63 -8.37
C ASP A 136 -22.20 -14.15 -8.25
N VAL A 137 -22.92 -13.31 -8.99
CA VAL A 137 -22.69 -11.86 -9.01
C VAL A 137 -24.02 -11.12 -8.97
N THR A 138 -24.12 -10.14 -8.08
CA THR A 138 -25.18 -9.13 -8.15
C THR A 138 -24.73 -7.99 -9.05
N ILE A 139 -25.58 -6.97 -9.23
CA ILE A 139 -25.20 -5.73 -9.92
C ILE A 139 -24.07 -4.95 -9.22
N PHE A 140 -23.79 -5.27 -7.95
CA PHE A 140 -22.75 -4.63 -7.13
C PHE A 140 -21.41 -5.39 -7.18
N ASP A 141 -21.33 -6.48 -7.94
CA ASP A 141 -20.19 -7.38 -7.93
C ASP A 141 -19.51 -7.47 -9.30
N MET A 142 -18.20 -7.61 -9.25
CA MET A 142 -17.33 -7.95 -10.35
C MET A 142 -16.09 -8.61 -9.74
N PRO A 143 -15.80 -9.88 -10.06
CA PRO A 143 -14.65 -10.55 -9.47
C PRO A 143 -13.33 -9.88 -9.88
N VAL A 144 -12.53 -9.54 -8.88
CA VAL A 144 -11.17 -9.02 -9.03
C VAL A 144 -10.29 -9.71 -8.00
N HIS A 145 -9.20 -10.33 -8.46
CA HIS A 145 -8.35 -11.14 -7.61
C HIS A 145 -6.89 -10.70 -7.68
N ILE A 146 -6.24 -10.60 -6.52
CA ILE A 146 -4.80 -10.43 -6.42
C ILE A 146 -4.10 -11.78 -6.51
N ARG A 147 -3.04 -11.85 -7.32
CA ARG A 147 -2.20 -13.03 -7.57
C ARG A 147 -1.29 -13.26 -6.37
N GLY A 148 -1.27 -14.49 -5.88
CA GLY A 148 -0.28 -14.95 -4.92
C GLY A 148 1.12 -14.83 -5.52
N GLY A 149 2.05 -14.27 -4.77
CA GLY A 149 3.41 -13.94 -5.21
C GLY A 149 3.65 -12.44 -5.37
N THR A 150 2.61 -11.62 -5.23
CA THR A 150 2.71 -10.16 -5.41
C THR A 150 2.55 -9.38 -4.10
N ILE A 151 3.18 -8.22 -4.05
CA ILE A 151 3.06 -7.22 -2.99
C ILE A 151 2.64 -5.90 -3.63
N VAL A 152 1.55 -5.30 -3.13
CA VAL A 152 0.94 -4.10 -3.69
C VAL A 152 0.84 -3.02 -2.60
N ALA A 153 1.37 -1.83 -2.87
CA ALA A 153 1.15 -0.65 -2.04
C ALA A 153 -0.17 0.05 -2.44
N MET A 154 -0.93 0.48 -1.44
CA MET A 154 -2.22 1.13 -1.62
C MET A 154 -2.36 2.35 -0.71
N HIS A 155 -3.05 3.39 -1.18
CA HIS A 155 -3.49 4.50 -0.33
C HIS A 155 -4.64 4.10 0.60
N GLN A 156 -4.90 4.93 1.63
CA GLN A 156 -6.21 4.92 2.30
C GLN A 156 -7.29 5.51 1.39
N PRO A 157 -8.58 5.27 1.70
CA PRO A 157 -9.68 5.90 0.99
C PRO A 157 -9.58 7.43 1.02
N ALA A 158 -9.66 8.05 -0.16
CA ALA A 158 -9.73 9.49 -0.35
C ALA A 158 -10.53 9.81 -1.63
N LEU A 159 -11.07 11.03 -1.72
CA LEU A 159 -11.96 11.44 -2.82
C LEU A 159 -11.21 11.96 -4.06
N THR A 160 -9.95 12.40 -3.90
CA THR A 160 -9.12 12.92 -4.99
C THR A 160 -7.69 12.41 -4.85
N THR A 161 -6.90 12.48 -5.93
CA THR A 161 -5.48 12.12 -5.91
C THR A 161 -4.67 13.01 -4.95
N THR A 162 -4.95 14.31 -4.91
CA THR A 162 -4.34 15.27 -3.98
C THR A 162 -4.48 14.81 -2.53
N PHE A 163 -5.69 14.41 -2.11
CA PHE A 163 -5.90 13.89 -0.75
C PHE A 163 -5.36 12.48 -0.57
N ALA A 164 -5.47 11.60 -1.57
CA ALA A 164 -4.96 10.23 -1.50
C ALA A 164 -3.46 10.20 -1.24
N ARG A 165 -2.69 11.07 -1.90
CA ARG A 165 -1.23 11.19 -1.76
C ARG A 165 -0.78 11.61 -0.35
N LEU A 166 -1.64 12.26 0.42
CA LEU A 166 -1.38 12.62 1.82
C LEU A 166 -1.68 11.47 2.80
N THR A 167 -2.30 10.39 2.32
CA THR A 167 -2.64 9.24 3.17
C THR A 167 -1.47 8.27 3.32
N PRO A 168 -1.30 7.65 4.49
CA PRO A 168 -0.38 6.55 4.66
C PRO A 168 -0.68 5.35 3.74
N PHE A 169 0.34 4.59 3.38
CA PHE A 169 0.20 3.35 2.64
C PHE A 169 -0.30 2.19 3.50
N ASP A 170 -1.20 1.39 2.91
CA ASP A 170 -1.41 -0.02 3.22
C ASP A 170 -0.52 -0.85 2.27
N VAL A 171 0.27 -1.78 2.80
CA VAL A 171 1.00 -2.78 1.98
C VAL A 171 0.25 -4.10 2.03
N LEU A 172 -0.23 -4.58 0.88
CA LEU A 172 -0.94 -5.85 0.73
C LEU A 172 0.01 -6.92 0.17
N ILE A 173 0.30 -7.94 0.95
CA ILE A 173 1.15 -9.07 0.63
C ILE A 173 0.27 -10.28 0.36
N ALA A 174 0.18 -10.73 -0.89
CA ALA A 174 -0.55 -11.93 -1.26
C ALA A 174 0.42 -13.13 -1.32
N LEU A 175 0.49 -13.94 -0.26
CA LEU A 175 1.40 -15.10 -0.26
C LEU A 175 0.82 -16.23 -1.12
N PRO A 176 1.62 -16.87 -1.99
CA PRO A 176 1.24 -18.13 -2.62
C PRO A 176 1.64 -19.31 -1.70
N VAL A 177 1.41 -20.55 -2.14
CA VAL A 177 1.70 -21.76 -1.35
C VAL A 177 3.15 -21.87 -0.87
N ASN A 178 4.11 -21.41 -1.69
CA ASN A 178 5.54 -21.40 -1.34
C ASN A 178 5.93 -20.25 -0.38
N GLY A 179 5.01 -19.33 -0.07
CA GLY A 179 5.22 -18.25 0.90
C GLY A 179 6.13 -17.13 0.44
N ILE A 180 6.44 -17.04 -0.85
CA ILE A 180 7.32 -16.00 -1.42
C ILE A 180 6.47 -14.99 -2.18
N ALA A 181 6.63 -13.70 -1.88
CA ALA A 181 6.02 -12.62 -2.64
C ALA A 181 6.99 -11.45 -2.85
N ALA A 182 6.82 -10.72 -3.94
CA ALA A 182 7.62 -9.55 -4.26
C ALA A 182 6.75 -8.45 -4.89
N GLY A 183 7.27 -7.23 -4.87
CA GLY A 183 6.65 -6.08 -5.53
C GLY A 183 7.51 -4.86 -5.33
N ASP A 184 7.05 -3.73 -5.83
CA ASP A 184 7.77 -2.47 -5.74
C ASP A 184 6.81 -1.28 -5.68
N LEU A 185 7.39 -0.12 -5.39
CA LEU A 185 6.71 1.14 -5.32
C LEU A 185 7.62 2.23 -5.89
N TYR A 186 7.09 2.98 -6.85
CA TYR A 186 7.71 4.17 -7.39
C TYR A 186 6.96 5.42 -6.90
N LEU A 187 7.72 6.41 -6.39
CA LEU A 187 7.22 7.69 -5.91
C LEU A 187 8.03 8.83 -6.51
N ASP A 188 7.33 9.87 -6.97
CA ASP A 188 7.87 11.19 -7.31
C ASP A 188 6.81 12.25 -6.97
N ASP A 189 6.98 13.49 -7.42
CA ASP A 189 5.99 14.56 -7.21
C ASP A 189 4.69 14.39 -8.01
N GLY A 190 4.66 13.50 -9.00
CA GLY A 190 3.49 13.18 -9.82
C GLY A 190 3.21 14.13 -10.98
N GLU A 191 3.99 15.21 -11.14
CA GLU A 191 3.63 16.32 -12.04
C GLU A 191 4.82 16.86 -12.86
N THR A 192 6.03 16.85 -12.31
CA THR A 192 7.19 17.48 -12.97
C THR A 192 7.67 16.65 -14.15
N VAL A 193 7.69 17.28 -15.33
CA VAL A 193 8.17 16.65 -16.56
C VAL A 193 9.67 16.40 -16.48
N ARG A 194 10.09 15.14 -16.72
CA ARG A 194 11.49 14.69 -16.68
C ARG A 194 12.16 14.97 -15.32
N ASN A 195 11.44 14.73 -14.23
CA ASN A 195 12.01 14.79 -12.90
C ASN A 195 12.94 13.57 -12.65
N PRO A 196 14.25 13.77 -12.39
CA PRO A 196 15.11 12.66 -12.02
C PRO A 196 14.89 12.20 -10.57
N ASN A 197 14.24 13.02 -9.74
CA ASN A 197 14.07 12.76 -8.32
C ASN A 197 12.91 11.79 -8.10
N ALA A 198 13.24 10.59 -7.64
CA ALA A 198 12.27 9.56 -7.31
C ALA A 198 12.71 8.79 -6.05
N THR A 199 11.73 8.13 -5.43
CA THR A 199 11.97 7.10 -4.43
C THR A 199 11.45 5.77 -4.96
N ILE A 200 12.35 4.78 -5.06
CA ILE A 200 12.04 3.43 -5.53
C ILE A 200 12.22 2.47 -4.36
N VAL A 201 11.17 1.73 -4.03
CA VAL A 201 11.18 0.78 -2.92
C VAL A 201 10.90 -0.62 -3.46
N LYS A 202 11.71 -1.59 -3.06
CA LYS A 202 11.52 -3.00 -3.36
C LYS A 202 10.99 -3.74 -2.13
N PHE A 203 9.92 -4.47 -2.33
CA PHE A 203 9.30 -5.31 -1.32
C PHE A 203 9.64 -6.78 -1.55
N THR A 204 9.87 -7.52 -0.47
CA THR A 204 10.03 -8.97 -0.50
C THR A 204 9.43 -9.57 0.75
N ALA A 205 8.66 -10.63 0.60
CA ALA A 205 8.18 -11.47 1.67
C ALA A 205 8.70 -12.89 1.45
N VAL A 206 9.50 -13.41 2.39
CA VAL A 206 10.08 -14.75 2.32
C VAL A 206 10.27 -15.27 3.75
N GLU A 207 9.99 -16.55 3.98
CA GLU A 207 10.23 -17.22 5.26
C GLU A 207 9.63 -16.47 6.49
N GLY A 208 8.42 -15.92 6.32
CA GLY A 208 7.74 -15.18 7.40
C GLY A 208 8.33 -13.79 7.71
N THR A 209 9.23 -13.31 6.85
CA THR A 209 9.85 -11.98 6.95
C THR A 209 9.42 -11.12 5.78
N PHE A 210 8.85 -9.95 6.06
CA PHE A 210 8.65 -8.90 5.05
C PHE A 210 9.76 -7.87 5.15
N THR A 211 10.34 -7.51 4.01
CA THR A 211 11.43 -6.54 3.88
C THR A 211 11.07 -5.48 2.86
N SER A 212 11.31 -4.23 3.23
CA SER A 212 11.21 -3.05 2.38
C SER A 212 12.61 -2.44 2.22
N ILE A 213 13.13 -2.43 1.00
CA ILE A 213 14.47 -1.89 0.67
C ILE A 213 14.28 -0.67 -0.22
N VAL A 214 14.76 0.48 0.21
CA VAL A 214 14.85 1.67 -0.63
C VAL A 214 16.05 1.51 -1.58
N LEU A 215 15.81 1.57 -2.88
CA LEU A 215 16.85 1.46 -3.93
C LEU A 215 17.31 2.83 -4.43
N GLN A 216 16.40 3.82 -4.38
CA GLN A 216 16.63 5.21 -4.72
C GLN A 216 15.79 6.07 -3.77
N ASN A 217 16.29 7.23 -3.33
CA ASN A 217 15.60 8.09 -2.36
C ASN A 217 15.82 9.59 -2.61
N ASP A 218 15.74 10.00 -3.87
CA ASP A 218 16.00 11.39 -4.27
C ASP A 218 14.75 12.28 -4.18
N TYR A 219 13.57 11.69 -3.96
CA TYR A 219 12.33 12.43 -3.71
C TYR A 219 12.17 12.75 -2.22
N ALA A 220 12.45 14.01 -1.84
CA ALA A 220 12.48 14.45 -0.45
C ALA A 220 11.19 14.17 0.33
N ASP A 221 10.01 14.39 -0.27
CA ASP A 221 8.73 14.22 0.41
C ASP A 221 8.35 12.75 0.64
N ALA A 222 9.07 11.80 0.02
CA ALA A 222 8.86 10.38 0.28
C ALA A 222 9.03 10.05 1.78
N CYS A 223 9.88 10.78 2.50
CA CYS A 223 10.08 10.59 3.94
C CYS A 223 8.85 10.91 4.79
N MET A 224 7.92 11.72 4.29
CA MET A 224 6.64 12.01 4.96
C MET A 224 5.63 10.88 4.76
N THR A 225 5.92 9.93 3.88
CA THR A 225 4.97 8.89 3.53
C THR A 225 5.10 7.70 4.48
N LEU A 226 4.05 7.47 5.26
CA LEU A 226 4.04 6.44 6.30
C LEU A 226 3.43 5.14 5.78
N VAL A 227 3.95 4.00 6.24
CA VAL A 227 3.24 2.71 6.15
C VAL A 227 2.39 2.57 7.40
N ASN A 228 1.07 2.70 7.25
CA ASN A 228 0.12 2.55 8.35
C ASN A 228 -0.21 1.09 8.62
N LYS A 229 -0.32 0.27 7.57
CA LYS A 229 -0.80 -1.10 7.69
C LYS A 229 -0.06 -2.04 6.76
N VAL A 230 0.21 -3.25 7.24
CA VAL A 230 0.62 -4.38 6.41
C VAL A 230 -0.43 -5.46 6.52
N VAL A 231 -0.95 -5.90 5.39
CA VAL A 231 -1.94 -6.98 5.28
C VAL A 231 -1.28 -8.17 4.62
N ILE A 232 -1.21 -9.29 5.31
CA ILE A 232 -0.59 -10.51 4.79
C ILE A 232 -1.67 -11.55 4.58
N LEU A 233 -1.91 -11.94 3.33
CA LEU A 233 -2.86 -12.99 2.95
C LEU A 233 -2.14 -14.33 2.79
N GLY A 234 -2.85 -15.44 3.04
CA GLY A 234 -2.31 -16.79 2.81
C GLY A 234 -1.44 -17.32 3.92
N VAL A 235 -1.58 -16.77 5.13
CA VAL A 235 -0.80 -17.21 6.29
C VAL A 235 -1.39 -18.53 6.80
N LYS A 236 -0.58 -19.60 6.80
CA LYS A 236 -1.03 -20.94 7.21
C LYS A 236 -1.38 -21.04 8.68
N LEU A 237 -0.67 -20.29 9.53
CA LEU A 237 -0.83 -20.31 10.99
C LEU A 237 -0.77 -18.88 11.49
N SER A 238 -1.68 -18.53 12.42
CA SER A 238 -1.62 -17.24 13.09
C SER A 238 -0.25 -17.01 13.73
N PRO A 239 0.37 -15.84 13.52
CA PRO A 239 1.66 -15.53 14.12
C PRO A 239 1.45 -15.42 15.62
N SER A 240 2.42 -15.87 16.42
CA SER A 240 2.36 -15.61 17.87
C SER A 240 3.22 -14.43 18.33
N ARG A 241 3.97 -13.81 17.41
CA ARG A 241 4.65 -12.53 17.61
C ARG A 241 4.88 -11.88 16.25
N VAL A 242 4.78 -10.57 16.26
CA VAL A 242 5.24 -9.71 15.18
C VAL A 242 6.32 -8.81 15.78
N SER A 243 7.45 -8.68 15.11
CA SER A 243 8.53 -7.78 15.51
C SER A 243 8.97 -6.95 14.32
N ILE A 244 9.50 -5.77 14.60
CA ILE A 244 10.00 -4.83 13.60
C ILE A 244 11.46 -4.59 13.92
N ALA A 245 12.30 -4.65 12.90
CA ALA A 245 13.67 -4.25 12.95
C ALA A 245 13.93 -3.19 11.88
N LEU A 246 14.71 -2.18 12.27
CA LEU A 246 15.31 -1.21 11.34
C LEU A 246 16.79 -1.54 11.23
N PHE A 247 17.29 -1.74 10.01
CA PHE A 247 18.71 -2.04 9.77
C PHE A 247 19.36 -0.90 9.00
N LEU A 248 20.42 -0.33 9.57
CA LEU A 248 21.32 0.61 8.90
C LEU A 248 22.49 -0.19 8.32
N SER A 249 22.68 -0.16 7.01
CA SER A 249 23.86 -0.75 6.37
C SER A 249 25.03 0.24 6.49
N THR A 250 26.08 -0.11 7.21
CA THR A 250 27.24 0.78 7.48
C THR A 250 28.25 0.89 6.34
N THR A 251 27.98 0.37 5.14
CA THR A 251 28.98 0.31 4.04
C THR A 251 28.58 0.95 2.71
N LEU A 252 27.51 1.74 2.64
CA LEU A 252 27.26 2.64 1.51
C LEU A 252 26.75 3.98 2.03
N ALA A 253 27.35 5.07 1.57
CA ALA A 253 26.99 6.42 1.99
C ALA A 253 25.58 6.81 1.51
N ARG A 254 24.89 7.61 2.35
CA ARG A 254 23.55 8.22 2.21
C ARG A 254 22.33 7.29 2.28
N SER A 255 21.68 7.34 3.46
CA SER A 255 20.23 7.24 3.68
C SER A 255 19.48 5.99 3.17
N ASP A 256 19.97 4.80 3.49
CA ASP A 256 19.21 3.55 3.28
C ASP A 256 18.43 3.17 4.54
N TRP A 257 17.11 3.41 4.55
CA TRP A 257 16.21 2.92 5.59
C TRP A 257 15.62 1.55 5.20
N ARG A 258 15.73 0.55 6.07
CA ARG A 258 15.14 -0.78 5.89
C ARG A 258 14.09 -1.04 6.97
N LEU A 259 12.84 -1.32 6.58
CA LEU A 259 11.83 -1.86 7.49
C LEU A 259 11.76 -3.37 7.30
N VAL A 260 12.10 -4.13 8.35
CA VAL A 260 12.02 -5.59 8.39
C VAL A 260 10.97 -5.99 9.42
N LEU A 261 9.90 -6.65 8.98
CA LEU A 261 8.90 -7.27 9.85
C LEU A 261 9.24 -8.75 9.98
N GLN A 262 9.67 -9.19 11.18
CA GLN A 262 10.05 -10.57 11.49
C GLN A 262 8.97 -11.20 12.40
N MET A 263 8.37 -12.31 11.97
CA MET A 263 7.35 -13.04 12.75
C MET A 263 7.97 -14.25 13.46
N LEU A 264 7.79 -14.39 14.78
CA LEU A 264 8.29 -15.51 15.61
C LEU A 264 7.23 -15.92 16.65
N THR A 265 7.32 -17.07 17.34
CA THR A 265 6.14 -17.67 18.04
C THR A 265 6.30 -18.02 19.54
N ARG A 266 5.23 -17.88 20.34
CA ARG A 266 5.02 -18.51 21.67
C ARG A 266 3.52 -18.82 21.93
N GLN A 267 3.23 -20.01 22.46
CA GLN A 267 1.87 -20.60 22.65
C GLN A 267 1.07 -20.03 23.83
N LEU A 268 -0.27 -19.99 23.70
CA LEU A 268 -1.24 -19.95 24.80
C LEU A 268 -2.49 -20.84 24.49
N PRO A 269 -3.26 -21.29 25.50
CA PRO A 269 -3.94 -22.59 25.50
C PRO A 269 -5.29 -22.64 24.79
N ARG A 270 -5.65 -23.87 24.37
CA ARG A 270 -6.92 -24.25 23.73
C ARG A 270 -8.13 -24.10 24.65
N THR A 271 -9.24 -23.60 24.10
CA THR A 271 -10.59 -23.99 24.54
C THR A 271 -11.45 -24.40 23.36
N SER A 272 -12.22 -25.47 23.58
CA SER A 272 -13.00 -26.24 22.61
C SER A 272 -14.41 -25.69 22.43
N ARG A 273 -14.96 -25.75 21.20
CA ARG A 273 -16.13 -26.59 20.80
C ARG A 273 -16.60 -26.25 19.38
N SER A 274 -16.99 -27.29 18.67
CA SER A 274 -17.41 -27.36 17.26
C SER A 274 -18.93 -27.23 17.08
N PHE A 275 -19.39 -26.66 15.95
CA PHE A 275 -20.42 -27.23 15.03
C PHE A 275 -20.68 -26.29 13.83
N GLY A 276 -20.66 -26.85 12.60
CA GLY A 276 -21.56 -26.49 11.48
C GLY A 276 -21.18 -25.37 10.50
N ILE A 277 -20.88 -25.75 9.25
CA ILE A 277 -20.63 -24.94 8.03
C ILE A 277 -19.25 -24.25 8.03
N SER A 278 -18.31 -24.81 7.24
CA SER A 278 -16.97 -24.25 7.06
C SER A 278 -17.00 -22.99 6.18
N PHE A 279 -17.38 -21.86 6.77
CA PHE A 279 -16.82 -20.58 6.36
C PHE A 279 -15.34 -20.61 6.79
N VAL A 280 -14.43 -20.61 5.83
CA VAL A 280 -12.99 -20.66 6.09
C VAL A 280 -12.62 -19.43 6.91
N GLY A 281 -12.42 -19.65 8.21
CA GLY A 281 -12.04 -18.60 9.15
C GLY A 281 -10.71 -17.96 8.77
N TRP A 282 -10.69 -16.63 8.80
CA TRP A 282 -9.54 -15.74 8.99
C TRP A 282 -8.18 -16.27 8.50
N GLN A 283 -7.77 -15.90 7.28
CA GLN A 283 -6.48 -16.31 6.67
C GLN A 283 -5.46 -15.16 6.50
N TYR A 284 -5.61 -14.08 7.25
CA TYR A 284 -4.74 -12.91 7.09
C TYR A 284 -4.38 -12.23 8.40
N ILE A 285 -3.23 -11.56 8.41
CA ILE A 285 -2.78 -10.71 9.51
C ILE A 285 -2.95 -9.27 9.07
N ILE A 286 -3.73 -8.49 9.82
CA ILE A 286 -3.70 -7.04 9.73
C ILE A 286 -2.82 -6.54 10.86
N TRP A 287 -1.70 -5.94 10.50
CA TRP A 287 -0.86 -5.25 11.46
C TRP A 287 -0.89 -3.74 11.18
N ARG A 288 -1.10 -2.94 12.24
CA ARG A 288 -1.07 -1.48 12.17
C ARG A 288 0.20 -0.98 12.87
N SER A 289 0.98 -0.19 12.15
CA SER A 289 2.08 0.61 12.68
C SER A 289 1.57 2.01 12.99
N THR A 290 1.88 2.54 14.16
CA THR A 290 1.90 4.00 14.39
C THR A 290 3.32 4.57 14.33
N TYR A 291 4.31 3.76 13.94
CA TYR A 291 5.69 4.24 13.84
C TYR A 291 5.84 5.18 12.64
N LYS A 292 6.15 6.43 12.96
CA LYS A 292 6.69 7.40 12.00
C LYS A 292 8.07 6.91 11.58
N ILE A 293 8.38 6.89 10.28
CA ILE A 293 9.76 7.18 9.88
C ILE A 293 9.96 8.62 10.37
N ILE A 294 10.98 8.82 11.22
CA ILE A 294 11.09 9.91 12.22
C ILE A 294 10.63 11.27 11.64
N PRO A 295 9.71 11.99 12.31
CA PRO A 295 9.21 13.27 11.81
C PRO A 295 10.26 14.38 11.93
N VAL A 296 10.51 15.07 10.82
CA VAL A 296 11.24 16.36 10.73
C VAL A 296 10.54 17.49 11.51
N LYS A 297 9.35 17.23 12.09
CA LYS A 297 8.64 18.20 12.93
C LYS A 297 9.46 18.65 14.16
N TRP A 298 10.34 17.80 14.69
CA TRP A 298 11.22 18.16 15.80
C TRP A 298 12.40 19.05 15.37
N LEU A 299 12.82 18.96 14.10
CA LEU A 299 13.93 19.74 13.55
C LEU A 299 13.48 21.17 13.24
N GLU A 300 12.27 21.36 12.70
CA GLU A 300 11.71 22.69 12.45
C GLU A 300 11.38 23.45 13.75
N GLU A 301 10.77 22.77 14.73
CA GLU A 301 10.47 23.37 16.05
C GLU A 301 11.77 23.67 16.84
N ALA A 302 12.79 22.81 16.75
CA ALA A 302 14.10 23.08 17.35
C ALA A 302 14.89 24.17 16.61
N HIS A 303 14.80 24.27 15.28
CA HIS A 303 15.43 25.35 14.50
C HIS A 303 14.77 26.70 14.78
N ALA A 304 13.43 26.74 14.82
CA ALA A 304 12.68 27.95 15.15
C ALA A 304 12.98 28.42 16.57
N CYS A 305 13.03 27.50 17.54
CA CYS A 305 13.37 27.79 18.93
C CYS A 305 14.83 28.27 19.10
N ALA A 306 15.78 27.70 18.34
CA ALA A 306 17.18 28.14 18.34
C ALA A 306 17.39 29.52 17.68
N GLN A 307 16.52 29.91 16.74
CA GLN A 307 16.54 31.23 16.11
C GLN A 307 15.83 32.31 16.95
N SER A 308 14.79 31.95 17.72
CA SER A 308 14.03 32.87 18.58
C SER A 308 14.56 33.01 20.01
N LEU A 309 15.49 32.15 20.44
CA LEU A 309 16.02 32.02 21.82
C LEU A 309 14.99 31.61 22.89
N GLU A 310 13.78 31.19 22.48
CA GLU A 310 12.72 30.77 23.40
C GLU A 310 13.06 29.52 24.22
N CYS A 311 14.03 28.70 23.78
CA CYS A 311 14.48 27.51 24.52
C CYS A 311 15.28 27.83 25.79
N LEU A 312 15.58 29.09 26.07
CA LEU A 312 16.20 29.53 27.32
C LEU A 312 15.18 29.73 28.44
N ASP A 313 13.88 29.73 28.10
CA ASP A 313 12.80 29.86 29.06
C ASP A 313 12.41 28.51 29.67
N ALA A 314 12.25 28.47 31.00
CA ALA A 314 11.89 27.26 31.72
C ALA A 314 10.45 26.82 31.43
N GLU A 315 9.56 27.75 31.07
CA GLU A 315 8.17 27.46 30.70
C GLU A 315 8.02 26.76 29.35
N PHE A 316 8.98 26.94 28.43
CA PHE A 316 8.98 26.25 27.13
C PHE A 316 9.19 24.74 27.30
N TRP A 317 10.14 24.34 28.16
CA TRP A 317 10.46 22.92 28.38
C TRP A 317 9.41 22.19 29.23
N SER A 318 8.78 22.88 30.18
CA SER A 318 7.66 22.29 30.95
C SER A 318 6.45 21.98 30.06
N SER A 319 6.23 22.79 29.02
CA SER A 319 5.17 22.64 28.03
C SER A 319 5.50 21.61 26.93
N ASN A 320 6.79 21.29 26.73
CA ASN A 320 7.30 20.42 25.65
C ASN A 320 8.11 19.22 26.17
N SER A 321 7.58 18.54 27.19
CA SER A 321 8.25 17.43 27.88
C SER A 321 8.66 16.24 26.99
N GLU A 322 8.01 16.02 25.84
CA GLU A 322 8.42 15.01 24.85
C GLU A 322 9.68 15.43 24.06
N LEU A 323 9.86 16.73 23.79
CA LEU A 323 11.04 17.30 23.12
C LEU A 323 12.29 17.13 24.00
N GLN A 324 12.12 17.34 25.31
CA GLN A 324 13.18 17.17 26.32
C GLN A 324 13.65 15.72 26.43
N ARG A 325 12.72 14.75 26.40
CA ARG A 325 13.06 13.32 26.38
C ARG A 325 13.73 12.89 25.08
N GLY A 326 13.33 13.48 23.95
CA GLY A 326 13.88 13.17 22.63
C GLY A 326 15.33 13.63 22.43
N LEU A 327 15.72 14.75 23.05
CA LEU A 327 17.08 15.31 22.96
C LEU A 327 18.07 14.78 24.02
N GLN A 328 17.63 13.89 24.93
CA GLN A 328 18.41 13.41 26.08
C GLN A 328 19.09 14.54 26.89
N VAL A 329 18.44 15.70 27.01
CA VAL A 329 18.95 16.81 27.84
C VAL A 329 18.58 16.50 29.29
N ASP A 330 19.46 15.78 29.97
CA ASP A 330 19.32 15.42 31.37
C ASP A 330 20.07 16.45 32.24
N GLN A 331 19.51 17.65 32.42
CA GLN A 331 19.95 18.56 33.49
C GLN A 331 18.80 19.39 34.06
N SER A 332 18.69 19.35 35.39
CA SER A 332 17.88 20.26 36.19
C SER A 332 18.35 21.72 36.01
N PRO A 333 17.46 22.71 36.11
CA PRO A 333 17.70 24.06 35.59
C PRO A 333 18.47 25.00 36.52
N GLU A 334 19.51 24.57 37.24
CA GLU A 334 20.14 25.46 38.26
C GLU A 334 21.67 25.59 38.28
N SER A 335 22.46 25.02 37.36
CA SER A 335 23.93 25.13 37.51
C SER A 335 24.80 25.35 36.26
N THR A 336 24.23 25.73 35.12
CA THR A 336 25.03 26.05 33.93
C THR A 336 24.68 27.43 33.35
N ASN A 337 25.71 28.26 33.20
CA ASN A 337 25.63 29.63 32.67
C ASN A 337 25.03 29.62 31.25
N SER A 338 24.29 30.67 30.85
CA SER A 338 23.45 30.70 29.64
C SER A 338 24.19 30.39 28.34
N SER A 339 25.48 30.73 28.26
CA SER A 339 26.38 30.39 27.14
C SER A 339 26.62 28.89 27.00
N ASN A 340 26.73 28.17 28.11
CA ASN A 340 27.02 26.72 28.12
C ASN A 340 25.79 25.89 27.70
N LYS A 341 24.57 26.38 27.98
CA LYS A 341 23.32 25.75 27.50
C LYS A 341 23.13 25.89 25.99
N TYR A 342 23.47 27.07 25.44
CA TYR A 342 23.44 27.30 23.99
C TYR A 342 24.40 26.35 23.26
N ASP A 343 25.63 26.20 23.76
CA ASP A 343 26.63 25.32 23.16
C ASP A 343 26.25 23.83 23.24
N ILE A 344 25.62 23.39 24.34
CA ILE A 344 25.10 22.01 24.47
C ILE A 344 23.94 21.76 23.51
N ILE A 345 23.00 22.71 23.36
CA ILE A 345 21.88 22.61 22.42
C ILE A 345 22.39 22.61 20.98
N GLN A 346 23.35 23.48 20.64
CA GLN A 346 23.98 23.50 19.31
C GLN A 346 24.80 22.24 19.04
N GLN A 347 25.49 21.68 20.04
CA GLN A 347 26.17 20.38 19.89
C GLN A 347 25.18 19.25 19.66
N SER A 348 24.08 19.17 20.41
CA SER A 348 23.04 18.15 20.23
C SER A 348 22.34 18.28 18.88
N ILE A 349 22.03 19.51 18.44
CA ILE A 349 21.49 19.80 17.10
C ILE A 349 22.52 19.39 16.03
N SER A 350 23.80 19.76 16.15
CA SER A 350 24.83 19.38 15.17
C SER A 350 25.07 17.86 15.12
N THR A 351 24.91 17.18 16.26
CA THR A 351 25.03 15.72 16.37
C THR A 351 23.84 15.04 15.71
N LEU A 352 22.63 15.56 15.89
CA LEU A 352 21.43 15.12 15.17
C LEU A 352 21.52 15.38 13.67
N THR A 353 22.03 16.55 13.25
CA THR A 353 22.22 16.92 11.83
C THR A 353 23.31 16.09 11.13
N ARG A 354 24.21 15.46 11.89
CA ARG A 354 25.25 14.53 11.38
C ARG A 354 24.81 13.06 11.39
N ILE A 355 23.74 12.73 12.11
CA ILE A 355 23.19 11.37 12.23
C ILE A 355 21.95 11.17 11.32
N THR A 356 21.29 12.26 10.90
CA THR A 356 20.40 12.31 9.73
C THR A 356 21.19 12.41 8.43
#